data_AF-A0A1M5TIQ2-F1
#
_entry.id   AF-A0A1M5TIQ2-F1
#
_cell.length_a   1.000
_cell.length_b   1.000
_cell.length_c   1.000
_cell.angle_alpha   90.00
_cell.angle_beta   90.00
_cell.angle_gamma   90.00
#
_symmetry.space_group_name_H-M   'P 1'
#
loop_
_entity.id
_entity.type
_entity.pdbx_description
1 polymer ?
#
loop_
_entity_poly.entity_id
_entity_poly.type
_entity_poly.pdbx_seq_one_letter_code
_entity_poly.pdbx_strand_id
1 'polypeptide(L)'
;MDGKKIAIICLTIIIIITNVKTSYALRNNDLIKDIIEESQAELLETGVDIIFESKNSNIKNSELIDIVSNIIESEDFNWFDEDEGIKFSFNNGEGYINKDIYKNNYRYHISLIKKGIEYNSYDIKEKFYNMTKQFEIKNLEVLIYAKAKLSEKTDLKIRNDEIINVLKGYGAEDFKTVEINNGFSTTTNTHRYSGKNINRRSFDLNFAVCKYSSGNYLIIGTPEITKSY
;
A
#
# COMPACT_ATOMS: atom_id res chain seq x y z
N MET A 1 -37.35 -38.06 1.52
CA MET A 1 -35.91 -38.11 1.84
C MET A 1 -35.78 -38.11 3.34
N ASP A 2 -35.22 -39.15 3.95
CA ASP A 2 -35.20 -39.29 5.40
C ASP A 2 -34.46 -38.12 6.07
N GLY A 3 -34.89 -37.71 7.26
CA GLY A 3 -34.33 -36.56 7.98
C GLY A 3 -32.81 -36.62 8.15
N LYS A 4 -32.23 -37.83 8.24
CA LYS A 4 -30.78 -38.06 8.27
C LYS A 4 -30.07 -37.63 6.97
N LYS A 5 -30.68 -37.87 5.80
CA LYS A 5 -30.10 -37.48 4.50
C LYS A 5 -30.14 -35.96 4.30
N ILE A 6 -31.21 -35.31 4.77
CA ILE A 6 -31.33 -33.84 4.74
C ILE A 6 -30.28 -33.21 5.66
N ALA A 7 -30.11 -33.73 6.88
CA ALA A 7 -29.12 -33.23 7.82
C ALA A 7 -27.68 -33.33 7.28
N ILE A 8 -27.33 -34.43 6.61
CA ILE A 8 -26.02 -34.61 5.98
C ILE A 8 -25.79 -33.56 4.89
N ILE A 9 -26.74 -33.34 3.99
CA ILE A 9 -26.62 -32.35 2.90
C ILE A 9 -26.44 -30.93 3.47
N CYS A 10 -27.24 -30.56 4.48
CA CYS A 10 -27.09 -29.26 5.13
C CYS A 10 -25.70 -29.11 5.79
N LEU A 11 -25.19 -30.15 6.45
CA LEU A 11 -23.85 -30.13 7.04
C LEU A 11 -22.76 -29.96 5.98
N THR A 12 -22.88 -30.66 4.85
CA THR A 12 -21.92 -30.56 3.74
C THR A 12 -21.92 -29.15 3.14
N ILE A 13 -23.10 -28.54 2.95
CA ILE A 13 -23.21 -27.17 2.44
C ILE A 13 -22.60 -26.17 3.43
N ILE A 14 -22.86 -26.33 4.73
CA ILE A 14 -22.26 -25.47 5.77
C ILE A 14 -20.74 -25.60 5.75
N ILE A 15 -20.20 -26.83 5.70
CA ILE A 15 -18.75 -27.08 5.63
C ILE A 15 -18.13 -26.43 4.40
N ILE A 16 -18.77 -26.52 3.23
CA ILE A 16 -18.31 -25.88 2.00
C ILE A 16 -18.32 -24.36 2.14
N ILE A 17 -19.42 -23.76 2.64
CA ILE A 17 -19.53 -22.32 2.84
C ILE A 17 -18.50 -21.81 3.86
N THR A 18 -18.28 -22.54 4.95
CA THR A 18 -17.27 -22.18 5.95
C THR A 18 -15.86 -22.32 5.40
N ASN A 19 -15.58 -23.36 4.60
CA ASN A 19 -14.25 -23.56 3.99
C ASN A 19 -13.94 -22.54 2.90
N VAL A 20 -14.93 -22.11 2.12
CA VAL A 20 -14.77 -21.01 1.17
C VAL A 20 -14.45 -19.73 1.93
N LYS A 21 -15.22 -19.39 2.97
CA LYS A 21 -14.97 -18.20 3.80
C LYS A 21 -13.63 -18.23 4.54
N THR A 22 -13.22 -19.38 5.08
CA THR A 22 -11.91 -19.51 5.74
C THR A 22 -10.76 -19.50 4.74
N SER A 23 -10.92 -20.01 3.51
CA SER A 23 -9.92 -19.86 2.44
C SER A 23 -9.73 -18.40 2.02
N TYR A 24 -10.76 -17.57 2.11
CA TYR A 24 -10.64 -16.11 1.90
C TYR A 24 -10.05 -15.39 3.12
N ALA A 25 -10.36 -15.85 4.35
CA ALA A 25 -9.84 -15.26 5.59
C ALA A 25 -8.40 -15.68 5.93
N LEU A 26 -7.93 -16.83 5.42
CA LEU A 26 -6.55 -17.31 5.56
C LEU A 26 -5.58 -16.66 4.57
N ARG A 27 -6.09 -15.92 3.58
CA ARG A 27 -5.27 -15.04 2.75
C ARG A 27 -5.10 -13.71 3.49
N ASN A 28 -4.15 -13.69 4.42
CA ASN A 28 -3.42 -12.48 4.81
C ASN A 28 -2.58 -11.98 3.62
N ASN A 29 -3.22 -11.88 2.45
CA ASN A 29 -2.60 -11.62 1.17
C ASN A 29 -2.42 -10.13 1.02
N ASP A 30 -1.21 -9.78 0.62
CA ASP A 30 -0.85 -8.47 0.13
C ASP A 30 -1.73 -8.15 -1.10
N LEU A 31 -2.72 -7.28 -0.92
CA LEU A 31 -3.66 -6.91 -1.98
C LEU A 31 -2.93 -6.30 -3.18
N ILE A 32 -1.84 -5.57 -2.94
CA ILE A 32 -1.05 -4.94 -3.99
C ILE A 32 -0.36 -6.01 -4.83
N LYS A 33 0.16 -7.07 -4.19
CA LYS A 33 0.69 -8.26 -4.87
C LYS A 33 -0.29 -8.84 -5.85
N ASP A 34 -1.47 -9.19 -5.35
CA ASP A 34 -2.47 -9.90 -6.13
C ASP A 34 -2.95 -9.04 -7.30
N ILE A 35 -3.02 -7.71 -7.13
CA ILE A 35 -3.29 -6.78 -8.23
C ILE A 35 -2.17 -6.83 -9.28
N ILE A 36 -0.90 -6.79 -8.87
CA ILE A 36 0.25 -6.81 -9.78
C ILE A 36 0.32 -8.14 -10.54
N GLU A 37 0.17 -9.27 -9.84
CA GLU A 37 0.21 -10.61 -10.42
C GLU A 37 -0.92 -10.84 -11.43
N GLU A 38 -2.17 -10.50 -11.08
CA GLU A 38 -3.30 -10.60 -12.02
C GLU A 38 -3.11 -9.66 -13.21
N SER A 39 -2.52 -8.50 -12.98
CA SER A 39 -2.21 -7.53 -14.03
C SER A 39 -1.08 -7.97 -14.97
N GLN A 40 -0.43 -9.11 -14.70
CA GLN A 40 0.74 -9.61 -15.43
C GLN A 40 1.80 -8.51 -15.63
N ALA A 41 1.93 -7.63 -14.64
CA ALA A 41 2.80 -6.48 -14.71
C ALA A 41 4.16 -6.80 -14.07
N GLU A 42 5.22 -6.20 -14.61
CA GLU A 42 6.56 -6.24 -14.02
C GLU A 42 6.66 -5.15 -12.94
N LEU A 43 6.79 -5.54 -11.68
CA LEU A 43 6.98 -4.59 -10.58
C LEU A 43 8.31 -3.84 -10.75
N LEU A 44 8.26 -2.52 -10.92
CA LEU A 44 9.44 -1.69 -11.08
C LEU A 44 9.90 -1.12 -9.74
N GLU A 45 8.96 -0.58 -8.98
CA GLU A 45 9.23 -0.01 -7.67
C GLU A 45 8.01 -0.09 -6.76
N THR A 46 8.30 -0.13 -5.47
CA THR A 46 7.36 0.06 -4.38
C THR A 46 7.91 1.11 -3.46
N GLY A 47 7.05 1.66 -2.63
CA GLY A 47 7.54 2.39 -1.49
C GLY A 47 6.47 2.76 -0.51
N VAL A 48 6.94 3.35 0.56
CA VAL A 48 6.16 3.63 1.75
C VAL A 48 6.51 4.98 2.29
N ASP A 49 5.49 5.77 2.58
CA ASP A 49 5.58 6.98 3.36
C ASP A 49 5.01 6.70 4.75
N ILE A 50 5.81 6.96 5.78
CA ILE A 50 5.39 6.93 7.18
C ILE A 50 5.36 8.36 7.66
N ILE A 51 4.17 8.83 8.04
CA ILE A 51 3.94 10.19 8.48
C ILE A 51 3.36 10.14 9.87
N PHE A 52 3.92 10.92 10.79
CA PHE A 52 3.42 10.98 12.14
C PHE A 52 3.75 12.30 12.83
N GLU A 53 3.01 12.61 13.89
CA GLU A 53 3.23 13.78 14.72
C GLU A 53 3.77 13.39 16.09
N SER A 54 4.67 14.21 16.64
CA SER A 54 5.16 14.10 18.00
C SER A 54 5.26 15.47 18.65
N LYS A 55 4.94 15.53 19.95
CA LYS A 55 5.24 16.72 20.77
C LYS A 55 6.72 16.80 21.14
N ASN A 56 7.43 15.68 21.08
CA ASN A 56 8.84 15.61 21.39
C ASN A 56 9.64 16.10 20.18
N SER A 57 10.21 17.30 20.30
CA SER A 57 11.13 17.90 19.32
C SER A 57 12.42 17.11 19.11
N ASN A 58 12.75 16.24 20.05
CA ASN A 58 14.09 15.68 20.25
C ASN A 58 14.19 14.21 19.88
N ILE A 59 13.28 13.65 19.07
CA ILE A 59 13.57 12.37 18.43
C ILE A 59 14.83 12.59 17.60
N LYS A 60 15.92 11.91 17.97
CA LYS A 60 17.22 12.10 17.36
C LYS A 60 17.24 11.47 15.97
N ASN A 61 18.03 12.05 15.06
CA ASN A 61 18.28 11.47 13.75
C ASN A 61 18.71 10.00 13.86
N SER A 62 19.58 9.66 14.83
CA SER A 62 20.01 8.28 15.09
C SER A 62 18.85 7.34 15.43
N GLU A 63 17.87 7.77 16.23
CA GLU A 63 16.72 6.92 16.59
C GLU A 63 15.83 6.66 15.37
N LEU A 64 15.64 7.66 14.50
CA LEU A 64 14.89 7.50 13.24
C LEU A 64 15.62 6.58 12.28
N ILE A 65 16.95 6.69 12.21
CA ILE A 65 17.80 5.83 11.40
C ILE A 65 17.77 4.38 11.90
N ASP A 66 17.78 4.16 13.22
CA ASP A 66 17.63 2.83 13.79
C ASP A 66 16.27 2.22 13.42
N ILE A 67 15.19 3.00 13.45
CA ILE A 67 13.87 2.55 12.97
C ILE A 67 13.90 2.15 11.50
N VAL A 68 14.44 3.02 10.66
CA VAL A 68 14.48 2.81 9.20
C VAL A 68 15.34 1.59 8.85
N SER A 69 16.51 1.42 9.44
CA SER A 69 17.38 0.27 9.18
C SER A 69 16.72 -1.06 9.55
N ASN A 70 15.96 -1.11 10.65
CA ASN A 70 15.20 -2.29 11.05
C ASN A 70 13.99 -2.58 10.14
N ILE A 71 13.35 -1.56 9.57
CA ILE A 71 12.27 -1.75 8.59
C ILE A 71 12.83 -2.31 7.28
N ILE A 72 13.98 -1.80 6.85
CA ILE A 72 14.61 -2.16 5.59
C ILE A 72 15.27 -3.55 5.65
N GLU A 73 15.82 -3.91 6.82
CA GLU A 73 16.60 -5.15 7.02
C GLU A 73 17.77 -5.28 6.03
N SER A 74 18.51 -4.19 5.81
CA SER A 74 19.66 -4.17 4.88
C SER A 74 20.96 -3.85 5.59
N GLU A 75 21.98 -4.65 5.30
CA GLU A 75 23.35 -4.47 5.78
C GLU A 75 24.09 -3.33 5.07
N ASP A 76 23.67 -2.95 3.85
CA ASP A 76 24.29 -1.91 3.01
C ASP A 76 23.69 -0.51 3.26
N PHE A 77 23.22 -0.24 4.48
CA PHE A 77 22.54 1.00 4.83
C PHE A 77 23.53 2.15 5.02
N ASN A 78 23.40 3.18 4.18
CA ASN A 78 24.21 4.39 4.24
C ASN A 78 23.29 5.60 4.40
N TRP A 79 23.69 6.58 5.22
CA TRP A 79 22.92 7.81 5.42
C TRP A 79 23.85 9.01 5.60
N PHE A 80 23.32 10.19 5.29
CA PHE A 80 23.99 11.45 5.53
C PHE A 80 22.96 12.54 5.79
N ASP A 81 23.34 13.50 6.63
CA ASP A 81 22.53 14.68 6.89
C ASP A 81 22.59 15.64 5.68
N GLU A 82 21.46 16.20 5.31
CA GLU A 82 21.31 17.32 4.39
C GLU A 82 20.59 18.49 5.09
N ASP A 83 20.64 19.69 4.50
CA ASP A 83 20.03 20.89 5.09
C ASP A 83 18.52 20.73 5.37
N GLU A 84 17.82 19.90 4.58
CA GLU A 84 16.38 19.69 4.65
C GLU A 84 15.97 18.36 5.31
N GLY A 85 16.91 17.55 5.81
CA GLY A 85 16.60 16.25 6.40
C GLY A 85 17.74 15.24 6.32
N ILE A 86 17.40 13.95 6.36
CA ILE A 86 18.37 12.86 6.24
C ILE A 86 18.08 12.12 4.95
N LYS A 87 19.07 11.95 4.09
CA LYS A 87 18.97 11.01 2.96
C LYS A 87 19.65 9.71 3.32
N PHE A 88 19.07 8.61 2.84
CA PHE A 88 19.64 7.29 3.03
C PHE A 88 19.48 6.44 1.77
N SER A 89 20.39 5.49 1.62
CA SER A 89 20.39 4.49 0.56
C SER A 89 20.71 3.12 1.14
N PHE A 90 20.24 2.09 0.45
CA PHE A 90 20.41 0.69 0.84
C PHE A 90 20.35 -0.18 -0.40
N ASN A 91 20.54 -1.50 -0.24
CA ASN A 91 20.50 -2.39 -1.38
C ASN A 91 19.13 -2.32 -2.10
N ASN A 92 19.16 -1.95 -3.38
CA ASN A 92 18.00 -1.76 -4.25
C ASN A 92 17.02 -0.66 -3.82
N GLY A 93 17.45 0.36 -3.07
CA GLY A 93 16.54 1.44 -2.70
C GLY A 93 17.18 2.66 -2.08
N GLU A 94 16.33 3.65 -1.83
CA GLU A 94 16.67 4.95 -1.29
C GLU A 94 15.51 5.50 -0.48
N GLY A 95 15.77 6.54 0.29
CA GLY A 95 14.74 7.23 1.03
C GLY A 95 15.23 8.49 1.69
N TYR A 96 14.30 9.16 2.35
CA TYR A 96 14.58 10.38 3.08
C TYR A 96 13.75 10.46 4.35
N ILE A 97 14.26 11.21 5.32
CA ILE A 97 13.58 11.56 6.55
C ILE A 97 13.55 13.08 6.62
N ASN A 98 12.35 13.67 6.66
CA ASN A 98 12.15 15.10 6.86
C ASN A 98 11.38 15.32 8.17
N LYS A 99 11.62 16.48 8.79
CA LYS A 99 10.93 16.96 9.97
C LYS A 99 10.52 18.42 9.75
N ASP A 100 9.22 18.68 9.88
CA ASP A 100 8.64 20.03 9.81
C ASP A 100 7.81 20.35 11.06
N ILE A 101 7.41 21.62 11.20
CA ILE A 101 6.53 22.07 12.29
C ILE A 101 5.11 22.21 11.74
N TYR A 102 4.17 21.45 12.30
CA TYR A 102 2.76 21.48 11.93
C TYR A 102 1.87 21.64 13.15
N LYS A 103 1.08 22.73 13.20
CA LYS A 103 0.11 23.00 14.29
C LYS A 103 0.69 22.83 15.71
N ASN A 104 1.90 23.36 15.94
CA ASN A 104 2.66 23.26 17.20
C ASN A 104 3.17 21.86 17.58
N ASN A 105 3.07 20.88 16.68
CA ASN A 105 3.75 19.59 16.80
C ASN A 105 4.89 19.51 15.78
N TYR A 106 5.81 18.57 16.01
CA TYR A 106 6.75 18.15 15.00
C TYR A 106 6.11 17.06 14.17
N ARG A 107 6.10 17.26 12.85
CA ARG A 107 5.66 16.28 11.89
C ARG A 107 6.90 15.66 11.27
N TYR A 108 6.91 14.33 11.25
CA TYR A 108 7.99 13.55 10.68
C TYR A 108 7.44 12.85 9.44
N HIS A 109 8.22 12.88 8.35
CA HIS A 109 7.93 12.16 7.12
C HIS A 109 9.14 11.32 6.76
N ILE A 110 8.97 10.00 6.86
CA ILE A 110 9.94 9.02 6.40
C ILE A 110 9.42 8.46 5.07
N SER A 111 10.17 8.63 3.99
CA SER A 111 9.86 8.04 2.70
C SER A 111 10.89 6.98 2.34
N LEU A 112 10.41 5.87 1.81
CA LEU A 112 11.19 4.71 1.42
C LEU A 112 10.80 4.29 0.01
N ILE A 113 11.78 4.06 -0.85
CA ILE A 113 11.61 3.56 -2.22
C ILE A 113 12.47 2.33 -2.41
N LYS A 114 11.90 1.24 -2.92
CA LYS A 114 12.64 0.03 -3.28
C LYS A 114 12.31 -0.42 -4.69
N LYS A 115 13.35 -0.85 -5.40
CA LYS A 115 13.25 -1.35 -6.78
C LYS A 115 12.98 -2.86 -6.77
N GLY A 116 12.02 -3.28 -7.58
CA GLY A 116 11.77 -4.69 -7.91
C GLY A 116 11.33 -5.63 -6.79
N ILE A 117 10.95 -5.13 -5.61
CA ILE A 117 10.56 -5.97 -4.45
C ILE A 117 9.25 -5.46 -3.86
N GLU A 118 8.44 -6.41 -3.40
CA GLU A 118 7.16 -6.19 -2.74
C GLU A 118 7.32 -5.85 -1.25
N TYR A 119 6.50 -4.92 -0.76
CA TYR A 119 6.43 -4.55 0.66
C TYR A 119 5.09 -4.97 1.24
N ASN A 120 5.13 -5.84 2.24
CA ASN A 120 3.96 -6.06 3.08
C ASN A 120 3.74 -4.85 4.00
N SER A 121 2.77 -4.03 3.64
CA SER A 121 2.42 -2.82 4.38
C SER A 121 1.95 -3.05 5.81
N TYR A 122 1.31 -4.18 6.11
CA TYR A 122 0.91 -4.53 7.47
C TYR A 122 2.14 -4.73 8.34
N ASP A 123 3.16 -5.43 7.83
CA ASP A 123 4.40 -5.69 8.54
C ASP A 123 5.15 -4.38 8.83
N ILE A 124 5.17 -3.42 7.89
CA ILE A 124 5.83 -2.13 8.09
C ILE A 124 5.12 -1.32 9.17
N LYS A 125 3.78 -1.22 9.12
CA LYS A 125 3.01 -0.49 10.11
C LYS A 125 3.21 -1.08 11.51
N GLU A 126 3.17 -2.40 11.63
CA GLU A 126 3.38 -3.08 12.91
C GLU A 126 4.81 -2.92 13.44
N LYS A 127 5.83 -3.12 12.58
CA LYS A 127 7.24 -2.88 12.93
C LYS A 127 7.45 -1.45 13.40
N PHE A 128 6.99 -0.47 12.60
CA PHE A 128 7.11 0.94 12.95
C PHE A 128 6.42 1.24 14.28
N TYR A 129 5.17 0.81 14.45
CA TYR A 129 4.43 1.02 15.70
C TYR A 129 5.16 0.41 16.90
N ASN A 130 5.67 -0.81 16.79
CA ASN A 130 6.41 -1.48 17.86
C ASN A 130 7.70 -0.76 18.23
N MET A 131 8.45 -0.28 17.23
CA MET A 131 9.71 0.45 17.44
C MET A 131 9.51 1.88 17.95
N THR A 132 8.28 2.39 17.90
CA THR A 132 7.99 3.76 18.26
C THR A 132 7.11 3.92 19.49
N LYS A 133 6.82 2.84 20.22
CA LYS A 133 6.00 2.86 21.44
C LYS A 133 6.51 3.82 22.52
N GLN A 134 7.82 4.03 22.58
CA GLN A 134 8.47 4.95 23.51
C GLN A 134 8.29 6.42 23.12
N PHE A 135 7.88 6.72 21.88
CA PHE A 135 7.60 8.06 21.43
C PHE A 135 6.11 8.34 21.60
N GLU A 136 5.76 9.54 22.08
CA GLU A 136 4.37 9.99 22.15
C GLU A 136 3.84 10.37 20.75
N ILE A 137 3.66 9.37 19.90
CA ILE A 137 3.22 9.54 18.51
C ILE A 137 1.71 9.73 18.41
N LYS A 138 1.30 10.61 17.50
CA LYS A 138 -0.07 10.83 17.08
C LYS A 138 -0.18 10.82 15.56
N ASN A 139 -1.40 10.59 15.07
CA ASN A 139 -1.74 10.69 13.65
C ASN A 139 -0.79 9.88 12.74
N LEU A 140 -0.48 8.64 13.15
CA LEU A 140 0.35 7.74 12.35
C LEU A 140 -0.40 7.34 11.07
N GLU A 141 0.16 7.74 9.94
CA GLU A 141 -0.26 7.35 8.60
C GLU A 141 0.86 6.54 7.95
N VAL A 142 0.47 5.41 7.36
CA VAL A 142 1.36 4.58 6.53
C VAL A 142 0.72 4.52 5.16
N LEU A 143 1.36 5.16 4.19
CA LEU A 143 0.91 5.25 2.81
C LEU A 143 1.84 4.40 1.95
N ILE A 144 1.27 3.64 1.05
CA ILE A 144 1.98 2.70 0.16
C ILE A 144 1.73 3.13 -1.26
N TYR A 145 2.77 3.00 -2.08
CA TYR A 145 2.65 3.11 -3.52
C TYR A 145 3.38 1.96 -4.22
N ALA A 146 2.90 1.63 -5.42
CA ALA A 146 3.56 0.68 -6.30
C ALA A 146 3.47 1.16 -7.75
N LYS A 147 4.52 0.90 -8.52
CA LYS A 147 4.57 1.14 -9.96
C LYS A 147 5.03 -0.13 -10.65
N ALA A 148 4.20 -0.61 -11.57
CA ALA A 148 4.47 -1.79 -12.38
C ALA A 148 4.34 -1.46 -13.86
N LYS A 149 5.17 -2.11 -14.68
CA LYS A 149 5.16 -1.98 -16.14
C LYS A 149 4.23 -3.03 -16.73
N LEU A 150 3.30 -2.58 -17.55
CA LEU A 150 2.41 -3.43 -18.32
C LEU A 150 3.02 -3.72 -19.69
N SER A 151 2.57 -4.81 -20.31
CA SER A 151 2.93 -5.11 -21.70
C SER A 151 2.51 -3.97 -22.63
N GLU A 152 3.30 -3.70 -23.67
CA GLU A 152 2.96 -2.69 -24.69
C GLU A 152 1.65 -3.01 -25.41
N LYS A 153 1.27 -4.29 -25.47
CA LYS A 153 0.04 -4.79 -26.11
C LYS A 153 -1.17 -4.74 -25.17
N THR A 154 -1.00 -4.32 -23.92
CA THR A 154 -2.09 -4.30 -22.93
C THR A 154 -3.17 -3.29 -23.35
N ASP A 155 -4.41 -3.77 -23.44
CA ASP A 155 -5.59 -2.92 -23.46
C ASP A 155 -5.82 -2.37 -22.04
N LEU A 156 -5.64 -1.07 -21.87
CA LEU A 156 -5.72 -0.42 -20.56
C LEU A 156 -7.12 -0.49 -19.96
N LYS A 157 -8.17 -0.52 -20.78
CA LYS A 157 -9.54 -0.60 -20.26
C LYS A 157 -9.82 -2.00 -19.73
N ILE A 158 -9.46 -3.03 -20.50
CA ILE A 158 -9.58 -4.43 -20.04
C ILE A 158 -8.79 -4.61 -18.75
N ARG A 159 -7.56 -4.07 -18.71
CA ARG A 159 -6.73 -4.19 -17.51
C ARG A 159 -7.32 -3.47 -16.29
N ASN A 160 -7.90 -2.29 -16.48
CA ASN A 160 -8.62 -1.60 -15.39
C ASN A 160 -9.74 -2.49 -14.83
N ASP A 161 -10.53 -3.09 -15.71
CA ASP A 161 -11.70 -3.90 -15.32
C ASP A 161 -11.29 -5.20 -14.62
N GLU A 162 -10.19 -5.84 -15.05
CA GLU A 162 -9.60 -7.00 -14.38
C GLU A 162 -9.16 -6.67 -12.95
N ILE A 163 -8.47 -5.54 -12.75
CA ILE A 163 -8.05 -5.08 -11.41
C ILE A 163 -9.26 -4.80 -10.52
N ILE A 164 -10.33 -4.19 -11.06
CA ILE A 164 -11.59 -4.01 -10.33
C ILE A 164 -12.17 -5.36 -9.89
N ASN A 165 -12.09 -6.39 -10.71
CA ASN A 165 -12.60 -7.72 -10.36
C ASN A 165 -11.79 -8.38 -9.25
N VAL A 166 -10.45 -8.23 -9.25
CA VAL A 166 -9.60 -8.65 -8.11
C VAL A 166 -10.06 -7.96 -6.84
N LEU A 167 -10.19 -6.63 -6.88
CA LEU A 167 -10.59 -5.82 -5.73
C LEU A 167 -11.98 -6.19 -5.20
N LYS A 168 -12.94 -6.48 -6.09
CA LYS A 168 -14.25 -7.01 -5.70
C LYS A 168 -14.14 -8.37 -5.00
N GLY A 169 -13.24 -9.24 -5.45
CA GLY A 169 -12.92 -10.50 -4.78
C GLY A 169 -12.42 -10.32 -3.34
N TYR A 170 -11.82 -9.17 -3.07
CA TYR A 170 -11.38 -8.73 -1.74
C TYR A 170 -12.44 -7.97 -0.92
N GLY A 171 -13.65 -7.81 -1.45
CA GLY A 171 -14.74 -7.09 -0.79
C GLY A 171 -14.64 -5.57 -0.88
N ALA A 172 -13.80 -5.04 -1.77
CA ALA A 172 -13.74 -3.61 -2.02
C ALA A 172 -15.03 -3.08 -2.65
N GLU A 173 -15.38 -1.85 -2.34
CA GLU A 173 -16.64 -1.21 -2.72
C GLU A 173 -16.46 0.24 -3.17
N ASP A 174 -17.54 0.87 -3.62
CA ASP A 174 -17.54 2.26 -4.07
C ASP A 174 -16.51 2.56 -5.17
N PHE A 175 -16.40 1.74 -6.21
CA PHE A 175 -15.50 2.04 -7.32
C PHE A 175 -15.91 3.32 -8.07
N LYS A 176 -14.94 4.18 -8.39
CA LYS A 176 -15.14 5.30 -9.31
C LYS A 176 -13.95 5.39 -10.24
N THR A 177 -14.20 5.09 -11.50
CA THR A 177 -13.25 5.23 -12.59
C THR A 177 -13.49 6.55 -13.31
N VAL A 178 -12.40 7.26 -13.58
CA VAL A 178 -12.37 8.45 -14.41
C VAL A 178 -11.36 8.21 -15.53
N GLU A 179 -11.75 8.53 -16.75
CA GLU A 179 -10.83 8.56 -17.89
C GLU A 179 -9.89 9.76 -17.74
N ILE A 180 -8.60 9.50 -17.87
CA ILE A 180 -7.54 10.50 -17.89
C ILE A 180 -6.90 10.49 -19.27
N ASN A 181 -6.18 11.55 -19.64
CA ASN A 181 -5.68 11.76 -21.01
C ASN A 181 -5.03 10.52 -21.66
N ASN A 182 -4.32 9.70 -20.87
CA ASN A 182 -3.62 8.52 -21.36
C ASN A 182 -4.06 7.20 -20.69
N GLY A 183 -5.29 7.10 -20.16
CA GLY A 183 -5.76 5.87 -19.54
C GLY A 183 -6.90 6.06 -18.54
N PHE A 184 -6.88 5.30 -17.45
CA PHE A 184 -7.95 5.29 -16.44
C PHE A 184 -7.36 5.44 -15.04
N SER A 185 -8.06 6.18 -14.18
CA SER A 185 -7.78 6.25 -12.74
C SER A 185 -9.03 5.84 -11.97
N THR A 186 -8.87 4.90 -11.06
CA THR A 186 -9.95 4.31 -10.27
C THR A 186 -9.67 4.47 -8.78
N THR A 187 -10.63 5.02 -8.04
CA THR A 187 -10.61 5.02 -6.57
C THR A 187 -11.62 4.01 -6.03
N THR A 188 -11.31 3.41 -4.88
CA THR A 188 -12.18 2.40 -4.24
C THR A 188 -11.95 2.39 -2.73
N ASN A 189 -12.88 1.79 -1.98
CA ASN A 189 -12.74 1.55 -0.56
C ASN A 189 -12.54 0.06 -0.29
N THR A 190 -11.35 -0.31 0.14
CA THR A 190 -10.93 -1.67 0.48
C THR A 190 -11.07 -1.99 1.96
N HIS A 191 -11.25 -0.96 2.81
CA HIS A 191 -11.24 -1.03 4.27
C HIS A 191 -9.95 -1.61 4.88
N ARG A 192 -8.83 -1.52 4.14
CA ARG A 192 -7.53 -2.08 4.53
C ARG A 192 -6.51 -1.01 4.89
N TYR A 193 -6.66 0.19 4.33
CA TYR A 193 -5.68 1.27 4.46
C TYR A 193 -6.27 2.51 5.14
N SER A 194 -5.41 3.49 5.40
CA SER A 194 -5.85 4.79 5.90
C SER A 194 -6.64 5.52 4.80
N GLY A 195 -7.95 5.69 5.02
CA GLY A 195 -8.86 6.29 4.04
C GLY A 195 -8.85 7.82 4.03
N LYS A 196 -9.29 8.39 2.91
CA LYS A 196 -9.53 9.82 2.71
C LYS A 196 -11.00 10.07 2.39
N ASN A 197 -11.55 11.13 2.95
CA ASN A 197 -12.91 11.57 2.67
C ASN A 197 -12.90 12.77 1.73
N ILE A 198 -13.48 12.62 0.54
CA ILE A 198 -13.66 13.71 -0.44
C ILE A 198 -15.12 13.71 -0.88
N ASN A 199 -15.80 14.86 -0.80
CA ASN A 199 -17.17 15.04 -1.27
C ASN A 199 -18.14 13.95 -0.75
N ARG A 200 -18.08 13.64 0.56
CA ARG A 200 -18.91 12.63 1.26
C ARG A 200 -18.66 11.17 0.83
N ARG A 201 -17.59 10.91 0.10
CA ARG A 201 -17.15 9.58 -0.26
C ARG A 201 -15.81 9.29 0.39
N SER A 202 -15.71 8.11 1.01
CA SER A 202 -14.46 7.57 1.53
C SER A 202 -13.82 6.67 0.49
N PHE A 203 -12.49 6.70 0.38
CA PHE A 203 -11.70 5.74 -0.39
C PHE A 203 -10.34 5.60 0.29
N ASP A 204 -9.75 4.42 0.21
CA ASP A 204 -8.46 4.11 0.82
C ASP A 204 -7.44 3.52 -0.17
N LEU A 205 -7.84 3.42 -1.44
CA LEU A 205 -6.99 2.98 -2.53
C LEU A 205 -7.32 3.75 -3.82
N ASN A 206 -6.28 4.11 -4.55
CA ASN A 206 -6.34 4.61 -5.91
C ASN A 206 -5.36 3.83 -6.78
N PHE A 207 -5.81 3.38 -7.94
CA PHE A 207 -4.90 2.86 -8.97
C PHE A 207 -5.18 3.53 -10.32
N ALA A 208 -4.16 3.61 -11.15
CA ALA A 208 -4.26 4.10 -12.51
C ALA A 208 -3.56 3.14 -13.47
N VAL A 209 -4.21 2.88 -14.60
CA VAL A 209 -3.61 2.19 -15.74
C VAL A 209 -3.46 3.19 -16.87
N CYS A 210 -2.24 3.48 -17.26
CA CYS A 210 -1.94 4.62 -18.12
C CYS A 210 -0.77 4.36 -19.07
N LYS A 211 -0.75 5.12 -20.16
CA LYS A 211 0.30 5.10 -21.17
C LYS A 211 1.16 6.35 -21.08
N TYR A 212 2.47 6.15 -21.06
CA TYR A 212 3.47 7.18 -21.22
C TYR A 212 4.35 6.87 -22.43
N SER A 213 5.26 7.79 -22.78
CA SER A 213 6.24 7.57 -23.85
C SER A 213 7.15 6.38 -23.58
N SER A 214 7.39 6.06 -22.30
CA SER A 214 8.23 4.95 -21.83
C SER A 214 7.52 3.60 -21.72
N GLY A 215 6.19 3.56 -21.95
CA GLY A 215 5.41 2.32 -21.92
C GLY A 215 4.06 2.45 -21.24
N ASN A 216 3.43 1.31 -21.01
CA ASN A 216 2.17 1.20 -20.26
C ASN A 216 2.48 0.88 -18.79
N TYR A 217 1.73 1.47 -17.87
CA TYR A 217 2.00 1.35 -16.45
C TYR A 217 0.73 1.17 -15.64
N LEU A 218 0.86 0.38 -14.57
CA LEU A 218 -0.04 0.33 -13.44
C LEU A 218 0.62 1.08 -12.29
N ILE A 219 -0.07 2.09 -11.75
CA ILE A 219 0.36 2.87 -10.60
C ILE A 219 -0.70 2.70 -9.51
N ILE A 220 -0.29 2.38 -8.30
CA ILE A 220 -1.15 2.16 -7.15
C ILE A 220 -0.70 3.09 -6.02
N GLY A 221 -1.65 3.68 -5.30
CA GLY A 221 -1.41 4.54 -4.14
C GLY A 221 -2.50 4.39 -3.09
N THR A 222 -2.16 4.61 -1.83
CA THR A 222 -3.09 4.58 -0.69
C THR A 222 -2.98 5.88 0.12
N PRO A 223 -4.09 6.61 0.36
CA PRO A 223 -5.38 6.49 -0.29
C PRO A 223 -5.38 6.96 -1.75
N GLU A 224 -4.40 7.79 -2.14
CA GLU A 224 -4.32 8.42 -3.46
C GLU A 224 -2.91 8.29 -4.08
N ILE A 225 -2.81 8.41 -5.40
CA ILE A 225 -1.51 8.48 -6.08
C ILE A 225 -0.94 9.89 -5.89
N THR A 226 0.08 10.01 -5.05
CA THR A 226 0.75 11.28 -4.72
C THR A 226 2.02 11.53 -5.54
N LYS A 227 2.58 10.48 -6.16
CA LYS A 227 3.79 10.58 -6.99
C LYS A 227 3.45 10.85 -8.46
N SER A 228 4.08 11.88 -9.02
CA SER A 228 4.08 12.16 -10.46
C SER A 228 5.19 11.38 -11.15
N TYR A 229 4.89 10.81 -12.33
CA TYR A 229 5.82 10.02 -13.15
C TYR A 229 5.80 10.46 -14.61
#